data_AF-A0A1B3LZD7-F1
#
_entry.id   AF-A0A1B3LZD7-F1
#
_cell.length_a   1.000
_cell.length_b   1.000
_cell.length_c   1.000
_cell.angle_alpha   90.00
_cell.angle_beta   90.00
_cell.angle_gamma   90.00
#
_symmetry.space_group_name_H-M   'P 1'
#
loop_
_entity.id
_entity.type
_entity.pdbx_description
1 polymer ?
#
loop_
_entity_poly.entity_id
_entity_poly.type
_entity_poly.pdbx_seq_one_letter_code
_entity_poly.pdbx_strand_id
1 'polypeptide(L)'
;MTHPLSVTDRDDLLARFNAGLSIRTLRHVAEEARLDGESLKQGVERYEIDYAWQVLGSQRSLDACLVVLAAHLGHEVGDAQRACLVDVLQSAATAQPTDALMSFDNDVPEQLATLLCAWFDRQSVRVTEAA
;
A
#
# COMPACT_ATOMS: atom_id res chain seq x y z
N MET A 1 -12.93 2.27 -23.56
CA MET A 1 -11.68 2.97 -23.92
C MET A 1 -10.96 3.32 -22.63
N THR A 2 -9.78 2.75 -22.40
CA THR A 2 -8.99 2.96 -21.18
C THR A 2 -8.27 4.30 -21.33
N HIS A 3 -8.74 5.34 -20.66
CA HIS A 3 -8.00 6.60 -20.65
C HIS A 3 -6.72 6.41 -19.81
N PRO A 4 -5.53 6.67 -20.37
CA PRO A 4 -4.31 6.66 -19.59
C PRO A 4 -4.41 7.76 -18.53
N LEU A 5 -4.06 7.39 -17.29
CA LEU A 5 -3.97 8.28 -16.14
C LEU A 5 -3.22 9.56 -16.53
N SER A 6 -3.67 10.73 -16.06
CA SER A 6 -2.75 11.85 -15.97
C SER A 6 -1.67 11.46 -14.96
N VAL A 7 -0.40 11.64 -15.32
CA VAL A 7 0.73 11.26 -14.47
C VAL A 7 0.61 11.91 -13.08
N THR A 8 0.10 13.15 -13.04
CA THR A 8 -0.15 13.91 -11.81
C THR A 8 -1.18 13.25 -10.88
N ASP A 9 -2.32 12.78 -11.39
CA ASP A 9 -3.35 12.15 -10.54
C ASP A 9 -2.84 10.85 -9.89
N ARG A 10 -1.95 10.13 -10.58
CA ARG A 10 -1.34 8.90 -10.08
C ARG A 10 -0.25 9.21 -9.05
N ASP A 11 0.60 10.19 -9.32
CA ASP A 11 1.68 10.58 -8.42
C ASP A 11 1.10 11.14 -7.10
N ASP A 12 -0.02 11.86 -7.16
CA ASP A 12 -0.76 12.32 -5.97
C ASP A 12 -1.36 11.16 -5.16
N LEU A 13 -1.92 10.15 -5.83
CA LEU A 13 -2.41 8.93 -5.19
C LEU A 13 -1.27 8.21 -4.45
N LEU A 14 -0.13 8.04 -5.13
CA LEU A 14 1.05 7.39 -4.59
C LEU A 14 1.65 8.17 -3.40
N ALA A 15 1.71 9.51 -3.50
CA ALA A 15 2.18 10.36 -2.41
C ALA A 15 1.30 10.24 -1.17
N ARG A 16 -0.03 10.24 -1.34
CA ARG A 16 -1.00 10.06 -0.25
C ARG A 16 -0.91 8.68 0.37
N PHE A 17 -0.75 7.64 -0.45
CA PHE A 17 -0.58 6.27 0.04
C PHE A 17 0.70 6.14 0.85
N ASN A 18 1.84 6.58 0.31
CA ASN A 18 3.13 6.55 1.03
C ASN A 18 3.11 7.34 2.34
N ALA A 19 2.42 8.48 2.38
CA ALA A 19 2.28 9.28 3.59
C ALA A 19 1.44 8.59 4.70
N GLY A 20 0.58 7.64 4.34
CA GLY A 20 -0.21 6.85 5.30
C GLY A 20 0.52 5.64 5.87
N LEU A 21 1.65 5.24 5.28
CA LEU A 21 2.38 4.06 5.69
C LEU A 21 3.07 4.26 7.04
N SER A 22 2.81 3.34 7.96
CA SER A 22 3.54 3.23 9.21
C SER A 22 4.89 2.52 9.00
N ILE A 23 5.92 3.32 8.66
CA ILE A 23 7.29 2.84 8.48
C ILE A 23 8.19 3.19 9.68
N ARG A 24 9.11 2.29 10.01
CA ARG A 24 10.17 2.50 11.01
C ARG A 24 11.53 2.26 10.35
N THR A 25 12.59 2.88 10.85
CA THR A 25 13.94 2.56 10.37
C THR A 25 14.46 1.32 11.09
N LEU A 26 15.33 0.56 10.44
CA LEU A 26 16.07 -0.55 11.08
C LEU A 26 16.77 -0.10 12.37
N ARG A 27 17.30 1.13 12.39
CA ARG A 27 17.92 1.74 13.56
C ARG A 27 16.93 1.87 14.72
N HIS A 28 15.71 2.37 14.47
CA HIS A 28 14.71 2.52 15.51
C HIS A 28 14.28 1.16 16.08
N VAL A 29 14.05 0.16 15.22
CA VAL A 29 13.68 -1.19 15.67
C VAL A 29 14.81 -1.85 16.48
N ALA A 30 16.07 -1.64 16.09
CA ALA A 30 17.21 -2.13 16.85
C ALA A 30 17.31 -1.47 18.25
N GLU A 31 17.00 -0.18 18.34
CA GLU A 31 17.00 0.53 19.61
C GLU A 31 15.84 0.09 20.53
N GLU A 32 14.64 -0.12 19.96
CA GLU A 32 13.50 -0.69 20.69
C GLU A 32 13.83 -2.08 21.26
N ALA A 33 14.36 -2.98 20.43
CA ALA A 33 14.77 -4.31 20.87
C ALA A 33 15.82 -4.24 22.00
N ARG A 34 16.79 -3.31 21.87
CA ARG A 34 17.82 -3.10 22.91
C ARG A 34 17.21 -2.64 24.24
N LEU A 35 16.21 -1.75 24.20
CA LEU A 35 15.51 -1.27 25.40
C LEU A 35 14.68 -2.37 26.05
N ASP A 36 14.10 -3.26 25.26
CA ASP A 36 13.31 -4.41 25.73
C ASP A 36 14.20 -5.58 26.22
N GLY A 37 15.53 -5.49 26.09
CA GLY A 37 16.45 -6.58 26.42
C GLY A 37 16.37 -7.75 25.44
N GLU A 38 15.83 -7.51 24.24
CA GLU A 38 15.69 -8.47 23.16
C GLU A 38 16.82 -8.32 22.14
N SER A 39 17.09 -9.38 21.38
CA SER A 39 17.85 -9.26 20.13
C SER A 39 16.99 -8.61 19.05
N LEU A 40 17.62 -7.92 18.09
CA LEU A 40 16.92 -7.37 16.93
C LEU A 40 16.05 -8.41 16.22
N LYS A 41 16.55 -9.66 16.11
CA LYS A 41 15.81 -10.76 15.52
C LYS A 41 14.48 -11.02 16.24
N GLN A 42 14.50 -11.06 17.57
CA GLN A 42 13.29 -11.27 18.38
C GLN A 42 12.29 -10.11 18.22
N GLY A 43 12.77 -8.87 18.18
CA GLY A 43 11.91 -7.71 17.95
C GLY A 43 11.24 -7.75 16.57
N VAL A 44 12.00 -8.11 15.53
CA VAL A 44 11.47 -8.24 14.15
C VAL A 44 10.43 -9.38 14.05
N GLU A 45 10.72 -10.54 14.64
CA GLU A 45 9.80 -11.69 14.65
C GLU A 45 8.52 -11.41 15.44
N ARG A 46 8.62 -10.76 16.60
CA ARG A 46 7.48 -10.44 17.50
C ARG A 46 6.43 -9.55 16.85
N TYR A 47 6.85 -8.63 16.00
CA TYR A 47 5.98 -7.64 15.37
C TYR A 47 5.67 -7.96 13.90
N GLU A 48 6.03 -9.15 13.42
CA GLU A 48 5.97 -9.54 12.00
C GLU A 48 6.49 -8.41 11.09
N ILE A 49 7.65 -7.85 11.44
CA ILE A 49 8.27 -6.76 10.68
C ILE A 49 9.10 -7.36 9.56
N ASP A 50 9.05 -6.76 8.39
CA ASP A 50 10.00 -7.01 7.32
C ASP A 50 10.38 -5.68 6.64
N TYR A 51 11.26 -5.71 5.66
CA TYR A 51 11.54 -4.53 4.85
C TYR A 51 10.27 -4.03 4.16
N ALA A 52 10.04 -2.72 4.20
CA ALA A 52 8.82 -2.11 3.67
C ALA A 52 8.59 -2.46 2.18
N TRP A 53 9.65 -2.49 1.38
CA TRP A 53 9.57 -2.90 -0.03
C TRP A 53 9.18 -4.38 -0.19
N GLN A 54 9.59 -5.27 0.72
CA GLN A 54 9.18 -6.67 0.70
C GLN A 54 7.72 -6.83 1.08
N VAL A 55 7.30 -6.16 2.15
CA VAL A 55 5.90 -6.21 2.60
C VAL A 55 4.97 -5.69 1.51
N LEU A 56 5.24 -4.50 0.95
CA LEU A 56 4.42 -3.90 -0.13
C LEU A 56 4.43 -4.72 -1.43
N GLY A 57 5.58 -5.32 -1.77
CA GLY A 57 5.73 -6.16 -2.96
C GLY A 57 5.25 -7.60 -2.80
N SER A 58 4.80 -8.01 -1.61
CA SER A 58 4.43 -9.40 -1.33
C SER A 58 3.07 -9.79 -1.89
N GLN A 59 2.93 -11.07 -2.26
CA GLN A 59 1.63 -11.64 -2.63
C GLN A 59 0.62 -11.55 -1.47
N ARG A 60 1.08 -11.71 -0.23
CA ARG A 60 0.26 -11.56 0.99
C ARG A 60 -0.44 -10.20 1.03
N SER A 61 0.30 -9.11 0.80
CA SER A 61 -0.25 -7.76 0.79
C SER A 61 -1.20 -7.53 -0.38
N LEU A 62 -0.86 -8.03 -1.58
CA LEU A 62 -1.73 -7.92 -2.75
C LEU A 62 -3.07 -8.62 -2.53
N ASP A 63 -3.07 -9.85 -2.03
CA ASP A 63 -4.28 -10.63 -1.79
C ASP A 63 -5.16 -9.95 -0.74
N ALA A 64 -4.57 -9.46 0.35
CA ALA A 64 -5.29 -8.71 1.38
C ALA A 64 -5.94 -7.43 0.81
N CYS A 65 -5.21 -6.67 -0.02
CA CYS A 65 -5.74 -5.48 -0.67
C CYS A 65 -6.90 -5.81 -1.63
N LEU A 66 -6.81 -6.91 -2.39
CA LEU A 66 -7.88 -7.33 -3.31
C LEU A 66 -9.16 -7.68 -2.55
N VAL A 67 -9.05 -8.38 -1.43
CA VAL A 67 -10.20 -8.73 -0.57
C VAL A 67 -10.88 -7.48 -0.04
N VAL A 68 -10.12 -6.55 0.52
CA VAL A 68 -10.68 -5.31 1.07
C VAL A 68 -11.27 -4.43 -0.03
N LEU A 69 -10.59 -4.31 -1.18
CA LEU A 69 -11.11 -3.54 -2.30
C LEU A 69 -12.42 -4.11 -2.85
N ALA A 70 -12.54 -5.44 -2.99
CA ALA A 70 -13.80 -6.08 -3.39
C ALA A 70 -14.93 -5.77 -2.39
N ALA A 71 -14.62 -5.80 -1.09
CA ALA A 71 -15.60 -5.49 -0.05
C ALA A 71 -16.09 -4.04 -0.12
N HIS A 72 -15.17 -3.08 -0.35
CA HIS A 72 -15.53 -1.66 -0.53
C HIS A 72 -16.35 -1.40 -1.78
N LEU A 73 -16.02 -2.07 -2.90
CA LEU A 73 -16.74 -1.93 -4.16
C LEU A 73 -18.12 -2.64 -4.16
N GLY A 74 -18.31 -3.60 -3.25
CA GLY A 74 -19.50 -4.45 -3.22
C GLY A 74 -19.61 -5.43 -4.39
N HIS A 75 -18.54 -5.60 -5.17
CA HIS A 75 -18.44 -6.52 -6.30
C HIS A 75 -16.99 -7.00 -6.49
N GLU A 76 -16.80 -8.03 -7.32
CA GLU A 76 -15.46 -8.55 -7.63
C GLU A 76 -14.60 -7.49 -8.32
N VAL A 77 -13.31 -7.47 -7.98
CA VAL A 77 -12.33 -6.55 -8.58
C VAL A 77 -12.05 -6.96 -10.02
N GLY A 78 -12.37 -6.08 -10.97
CA GLY A 78 -12.09 -6.33 -12.38
C GLY A 78 -10.61 -6.19 -12.74
N ASP A 79 -10.21 -6.69 -13.91
CA ASP A 79 -8.81 -6.72 -14.36
C ASP A 79 -8.13 -5.35 -14.35
N ALA A 80 -8.83 -4.30 -14.77
CA ALA A 80 -8.29 -2.94 -14.78
C ALA A 80 -8.04 -2.40 -13.36
N GLN A 81 -8.93 -2.71 -12.41
CA GLN A 81 -8.79 -2.31 -11.02
C GLN A 81 -7.65 -3.09 -10.36
N ARG A 82 -7.54 -4.40 -10.64
CA ARG A 82 -6.44 -5.24 -10.19
C ARG A 82 -5.09 -4.75 -10.73
N ALA A 83 -5.02 -4.40 -12.01
CA ALA A 83 -3.79 -3.85 -12.61
C ALA A 83 -3.39 -2.52 -11.95
N CYS A 84 -4.36 -1.64 -11.68
CA CYS A 84 -4.12 -0.39 -10.97
C CYS A 84 -3.60 -0.63 -9.54
N LEU A 85 -4.21 -1.56 -8.80
CA LEU A 85 -3.77 -1.93 -7.46
C LEU A 85 -2.31 -2.44 -7.46
N VAL A 86 -1.99 -3.34 -8.39
CA VAL A 86 -0.62 -3.88 -8.55
C VAL A 86 0.38 -2.77 -8.86
N ASP A 87 0.06 -1.87 -9.80
CA ASP A 87 0.93 -0.75 -10.17
C ASP A 87 1.23 0.17 -8.98
N VAL A 88 0.20 0.50 -8.18
CA VAL A 88 0.37 1.34 -6.99
C VAL A 88 1.23 0.65 -5.92
N LEU A 89 0.96 -0.63 -5.62
CA LEU A 89 1.75 -1.39 -4.64
C LEU A 89 3.22 -1.51 -5.06
N GLN A 90 3.47 -1.83 -6.34
CA GLN A 90 4.84 -1.95 -6.87
C GLN A 90 5.56 -0.60 -6.87
N SER A 91 4.88 0.47 -7.29
CA SER A 91 5.44 1.82 -7.27
C SER A 91 5.77 2.27 -5.84
N ALA A 92 4.89 1.98 -4.89
CA ALA A 92 5.12 2.26 -3.48
C ALA A 92 6.29 1.46 -2.92
N ALA A 93 6.42 0.18 -3.28
CA ALA A 93 7.54 -0.67 -2.89
C ALA A 93 8.87 -0.13 -3.42
N THR A 94 8.94 0.26 -4.70
CA THR A 94 10.14 0.85 -5.31
C THR A 94 10.52 2.20 -4.70
N ALA A 95 9.56 2.96 -4.19
CA ALA A 95 9.81 4.24 -3.54
C ALA A 95 10.34 4.11 -2.10
N GLN A 96 10.34 2.92 -1.50
CA GLN A 96 10.78 2.75 -0.12
C GLN A 96 12.31 2.80 0.02
N PRO A 97 12.83 3.46 1.07
CA PRO A 97 14.23 3.32 1.48
C PRO A 97 14.59 1.86 1.79
N THR A 98 15.85 1.48 1.55
CA THR A 98 16.32 0.10 1.77
C THR A 98 16.39 -0.30 3.25
N ASP A 99 16.42 0.67 4.16
CA ASP A 99 16.42 0.48 5.61
C ASP A 99 15.06 0.74 6.26
N ALA A 100 14.03 1.02 5.45
CA ALA A 100 12.66 1.14 5.92
C ALA A 100 12.08 -0.24 6.21
N LEU A 101 11.53 -0.38 7.40
CA LEU A 101 10.85 -1.54 7.92
C LEU A 101 9.36 -1.26 8.09
N MET A 102 8.54 -2.28 7.89
CA MET A 102 7.09 -2.21 7.99
C MET A 102 6.57 -3.51 8.60
N SER A 103 5.55 -3.42 9.46
CA SER A 103 4.84 -4.60 9.94
C SER A 103 3.79 -5.03 8.91
N PHE A 104 3.50 -6.33 8.85
CA PHE A 104 2.35 -6.84 8.11
C PHE A 104 1.00 -6.40 8.70
N ASP A 105 0.97 -5.95 9.96
CA ASP A 105 -0.21 -5.38 10.60
C ASP A 105 -0.46 -3.91 10.22
N ASN A 106 0.35 -3.34 9.31
CA ASN A 106 0.07 -2.02 8.77
C ASN A 106 -1.26 -2.04 8.00
N ASP A 107 -2.06 -0.98 8.13
CA ASP A 107 -3.40 -0.86 7.52
C ASP A 107 -3.36 -0.65 5.99
N VAL A 108 -2.34 -1.18 5.31
CA VAL A 108 -2.13 -1.08 3.86
C VAL A 108 -3.39 -1.44 3.06
N PRO A 109 -4.09 -2.57 3.32
CA PRO A 109 -5.28 -2.93 2.57
C PRO A 109 -6.40 -1.88 2.66
N GLU A 110 -6.70 -1.41 3.87
CA GLU A 110 -7.79 -0.47 4.12
C GLU A 110 -7.48 0.93 3.59
N GLN A 111 -6.26 1.41 3.83
CA GLN A 111 -5.80 2.71 3.33
C GLN A 111 -5.82 2.75 1.79
N LEU A 112 -5.29 1.71 1.15
CA LEU A 112 -5.20 1.66 -0.30
C LEU A 112 -6.58 1.50 -0.95
N ALA A 113 -7.45 0.64 -0.40
CA ALA A 113 -8.82 0.48 -0.88
C ALA A 113 -9.60 1.80 -0.81
N THR A 114 -9.53 2.51 0.32
CA THR A 114 -10.19 3.81 0.50
C THR A 114 -9.74 4.83 -0.55
N LEU A 115 -8.42 4.93 -0.78
CA LEU A 115 -7.86 5.87 -1.75
C LEU A 115 -8.25 5.50 -3.19
N LEU A 116 -8.25 4.21 -3.52
CA LEU A 116 -8.61 3.71 -4.84
C LEU A 116 -10.11 3.87 -5.14
N CYS A 117 -11.00 3.57 -4.19
CA CYS A 117 -12.44 3.79 -4.36
C CYS A 117 -12.75 5.26 -4.65
N ALA A 118 -12.24 6.16 -3.81
CA ALA A 118 -12.41 7.60 -4.03
C ALA A 118 -11.81 8.05 -5.38
N TRP A 119 -10.77 7.37 -5.86
CA TRP A 119 -10.19 7.63 -7.17
C TRP A 119 -11.07 7.13 -8.32
N PHE A 120 -11.58 5.89 -8.25
CA PHE A 120 -12.49 5.33 -9.25
C PHE A 120 -13.77 6.17 -9.38
N ASP A 121 -14.33 6.65 -8.27
CA ASP A 121 -15.51 7.52 -8.26
C ASP A 121 -15.26 8.83 -9.03
N ARG A 122 -14.12 9.48 -8.79
CA ARG A 122 -13.72 10.70 -9.52
C ARG A 122 -13.57 10.46 -11.02
N GLN A 123 -13.08 9.29 -11.41
CA GLN A 123 -12.97 8.94 -12.83
C GLN A 123 -14.34 8.72 -13.46
N SER A 124 -15.26 8.06 -12.76
CA SER A 124 -16.62 7.83 -13.25
C SER A 124 -17.35 9.15 -13.53
N VAL A 125 -17.27 10.12 -12.61
CA VAL A 125 -17.89 11.44 -12.78
C VAL A 125 -17.34 12.20 -13.99
N ARG A 126 -16.01 12.22 -14.19
CA ARG A 126 -15.38 12.89 -15.34
C ARG A 126 -15.80 12.30 -16.69
N VAL A 127 -16.07 11.00 -16.74
CA VAL A 127 -16.55 10.33 -17.96
C VAL A 127 -17.99 10.73 -18.28
N THR A 128 -18.84 10.92 -17.26
CA THR A 128 -20.23 11.36 -17.46
C THR A 128 -20.32 12.82 -17.89
N GLU A 129 -19.44 13.70 -17.43
CA GLU A 129 -19.42 15.12 -17.81
C GLU A 129 -18.87 15.38 -19.23
N ALA A 130 -18.09 14.45 -19.78
CA ALA A 130 -17.49 14.57 -21.11
C ALA A 130 -18.32 13.92 -22.24
N ALA A 131 -19.49 13.33 -21.91
CA ALA A 131 -20.41 12.67 -22.83
C ALA A 131 -21.61 13.56 -23.17
#